data_AF-A0A4U7DSV8-F1
#
_entry.id   AF-A0A4U7DSV8-F1
#
_cell.length_a   1.000
_cell.length_b   1.000
_cell.length_c   1.000
_cell.angle_alpha   90.00
_cell.angle_beta   90.00
_cell.angle_gamma   90.00
#
_symmetry.space_group_name_H-M   'P 1'
#
loop_
_entity.id
_entity.type
_entity.pdbx_description
1 polymer ?
#
loop_
_entity_poly.entity_id
_entity_poly.type
_entity_poly.pdbx_seq_one_letter_code
_entity_poly.pdbx_strand_id
1 'polypeptide(L)'
;NSNRKLMRAGITDAIPDAQEDSTGVLDFSSVGAPSARAPNDWQWNDWCALKITTLSDSRQQAVHRLVRDVLNDSGVDPDFVMRGEGSAVLSESSGIRLTIAFLAMKRLQKYEKLTTVADSIARMSLEECYYWHAKCRSPSSPNGVKALRVLLADHLE
;
A
#
# COMPACT_ATOMS: atom_id res chain seq x y z
N ASN A 1 -16.73 8.68 13.63
CA ASN A 1 -16.15 9.42 14.77
C ASN A 1 -15.45 8.43 15.70
N SER A 2 -14.17 8.15 15.48
CA SER A 2 -13.33 7.41 16.44
C SER A 2 -11.94 8.03 16.38
N ASN A 3 -11.59 8.77 17.43
CA ASN A 3 -10.32 9.46 17.60
C ASN A 3 -9.22 8.43 17.97
N ARG A 4 -9.13 7.34 17.20
CA ARG A 4 -8.13 6.28 17.38
C ARG A 4 -6.85 6.76 16.73
N LYS A 5 -6.00 7.40 17.53
CA LYS A 5 -4.61 7.68 17.16
C LYS A 5 -3.94 6.34 16.84
N LEU A 6 -3.50 6.14 15.61
CA LEU A 6 -2.77 4.94 15.22
C LEU A 6 -1.50 4.86 16.07
N MET A 7 -1.44 3.86 16.95
CA MET A 7 -0.25 3.56 17.75
C MET A 7 0.61 2.56 16.99
N ARG A 8 1.92 2.77 16.98
CA ARG A 8 2.86 1.83 16.38
C ARG A 8 3.17 0.74 17.42
N ALA A 9 2.81 -0.49 17.12
CA ALA A 9 3.18 -1.68 17.89
C ALA A 9 4.14 -2.56 17.05
N GLY A 10 4.88 -3.46 17.69
CA GLY A 10 5.59 -4.54 16.99
C GLY A 10 4.58 -5.46 16.30
N ILE A 11 4.97 -6.09 15.19
CA ILE A 11 4.04 -6.97 14.45
C ILE A 11 3.68 -8.21 15.29
N THR A 12 4.63 -8.73 16.05
CA THR A 12 4.44 -9.81 17.03
C THR A 12 3.56 -9.41 18.21
N ASP A 13 3.58 -8.14 18.64
CA ASP A 13 2.67 -7.62 19.68
C ASP A 13 1.23 -7.46 19.14
N ALA A 14 1.12 -7.11 17.86
CA ALA A 14 -0.14 -6.81 17.18
C ALA A 14 -0.86 -8.07 16.66
N ILE A 15 -0.09 -9.11 16.32
CA ILE A 15 -0.58 -10.38 15.78
C ILE A 15 0.10 -11.48 16.61
N PRO A 16 -0.56 -11.97 17.68
CA PRO A 16 0.03 -12.95 18.60
C PRO A 16 0.47 -14.23 17.89
N ASP A 17 -0.21 -14.57 16.79
CA ASP A 17 0.05 -15.76 15.99
C ASP A 17 1.16 -15.55 14.93
N ALA A 18 1.68 -14.33 14.77
CA ALA A 18 2.82 -14.06 13.88
C ALA A 18 4.13 -14.32 14.65
N GLN A 19 5.06 -15.04 14.02
CA GLN A 19 6.37 -15.31 14.59
C GLN A 19 7.43 -14.50 13.84
N GLU A 20 8.45 -14.02 14.54
CA GLU A 20 9.60 -13.37 13.93
C GLU A 20 10.82 -14.28 14.14
N ASP A 21 11.47 -14.70 13.06
CA ASP A 21 12.68 -15.50 13.16
C ASP A 21 13.90 -14.66 13.60
N SER A 22 15.02 -15.33 13.87
CA SER A 22 16.26 -14.65 14.29
C SER A 22 16.86 -13.70 13.25
N THR A 23 16.34 -13.70 12.03
CA THR A 23 16.74 -12.83 10.92
C THR A 23 15.79 -11.64 10.72
N GLY A 24 14.73 -11.55 11.52
CA GLY A 24 13.71 -10.50 11.43
C GLY A 24 12.67 -10.74 10.34
N VAL A 25 12.60 -11.97 9.80
CA VAL A 25 11.56 -12.36 8.84
C VAL A 25 10.32 -12.80 9.60
N LEU A 26 9.18 -12.24 9.21
CA LEU A 26 7.89 -12.52 9.81
C LEU A 26 7.24 -13.73 9.14
N ASP A 27 6.94 -14.76 9.92
CA ASP A 27 6.13 -15.91 9.54
C ASP A 27 4.67 -15.68 9.96
N PHE A 28 3.78 -15.79 8.99
CA PHE A 28 2.33 -15.66 9.15
C PHE A 28 1.59 -16.97 8.87
N SER A 29 2.30 -18.10 8.72
CA SER A 29 1.72 -19.40 8.38
C SER A 29 0.64 -19.85 9.39
N SER A 30 0.83 -19.53 10.67
CA SER A 30 -0.07 -19.81 11.79
C SER A 30 -1.26 -18.86 11.91
N VAL A 31 -1.26 -17.70 11.23
CA VAL A 31 -2.34 -16.70 11.31
C VAL A 31 -3.64 -17.19 10.63
N GLY A 32 -3.52 -18.20 9.78
CA GLY A 32 -4.61 -18.81 9.02
C GLY A 32 -5.04 -17.96 7.82
N ALA A 33 -5.69 -18.60 6.84
CA ALA A 33 -6.20 -17.91 5.66
C ALA A 33 -7.49 -17.12 6.00
N PRO A 34 -7.68 -15.89 5.47
CA PRO A 34 -8.92 -15.14 5.64
C PRO A 34 -10.17 -15.91 5.22
N SER A 35 -10.04 -16.82 4.24
CA SER A 35 -11.10 -17.69 3.73
C SER A 35 -11.59 -18.75 4.71
N ALA A 36 -10.84 -19.03 5.77
CA ALA A 36 -11.25 -19.97 6.82
C ALA A 36 -12.16 -19.33 7.89
N ARG A 37 -12.40 -18.01 7.82
CA ARG A 37 -13.23 -17.26 8.76
C ARG A 37 -14.59 -16.93 8.13
N ALA A 38 -15.68 -17.19 8.84
CA ALA A 38 -17.03 -16.90 8.35
C ALA A 38 -17.21 -15.38 8.10
N PRO A 39 -17.69 -14.93 6.92
CA PRO A 39 -17.64 -13.51 6.52
C PRO A 39 -18.52 -12.50 7.26
N ASN A 40 -19.39 -12.91 8.20
CA ASN A 40 -20.55 -12.08 8.53
C ASN A 40 -20.45 -11.15 9.75
N ASP A 41 -19.31 -11.09 10.44
CA ASP A 41 -19.12 -10.18 11.59
C ASP A 41 -17.73 -9.56 11.60
N TRP A 42 -17.33 -8.90 10.51
CA TRP A 42 -16.08 -8.13 10.49
C TRP A 42 -16.18 -6.89 11.39
N GLN A 43 -15.97 -7.12 12.69
CA GLN A 43 -15.70 -6.07 13.64
C GLN A 43 -14.25 -5.62 13.43
N TRP A 44 -14.06 -4.42 12.88
CA TRP A 44 -12.77 -3.75 12.69
C TRP A 44 -12.04 -3.40 14.01
N ASN A 45 -12.49 -3.98 15.13
CA ASN A 45 -12.04 -3.67 16.48
C ASN A 45 -10.63 -4.24 16.75
N ASP A 46 -10.30 -5.38 16.14
CA ASP A 46 -9.04 -6.12 16.36
C ASP A 46 -8.13 -6.16 15.12
N TRP A 47 -8.43 -5.34 14.10
CA TRP A 47 -7.60 -5.25 12.90
C TRP A 47 -6.42 -4.30 13.13
N CYS A 48 -5.22 -4.77 12.80
CA CYS A 48 -4.01 -3.95 12.80
C CYS A 48 -3.70 -3.45 11.39
N ALA A 49 -3.49 -2.13 11.25
CA ALA A 49 -3.08 -1.56 9.98
C ALA A 49 -1.60 -1.87 9.70
N LEU A 50 -1.31 -2.52 8.58
CA LEU A 50 0.07 -2.71 8.12
C LEU A 50 0.54 -1.43 7.40
N LYS A 51 1.55 -0.76 7.95
CA LYS A 51 2.16 0.38 7.28
C LYS A 51 2.95 -0.08 6.05
N ILE A 52 2.47 0.27 4.86
CA ILE A 52 3.20 0.04 3.59
C ILE A 52 4.45 0.92 3.54
N THR A 53 4.27 2.24 3.52
CA THR A 53 5.37 3.21 3.59
C THR A 53 4.88 4.62 3.91
N THR A 54 5.78 5.60 3.92
CA THR A 54 5.49 7.02 4.04
C THR A 54 6.19 7.73 2.88
N LEU A 55 5.44 8.59 2.19
CA LEU A 55 5.98 9.51 1.20
C LEU A 55 6.00 10.91 1.81
N SER A 56 7.05 11.66 1.54
CA SER A 56 7.26 13.03 2.03
C SER A 56 7.61 13.94 0.87
N ASP A 57 7.43 15.24 1.06
CA ASP A 57 7.92 16.29 0.16
C ASP A 57 7.42 16.10 -1.28
N SER A 58 8.33 16.14 -2.26
CA SER A 58 8.04 15.94 -3.68
C SER A 58 7.34 14.63 -3.99
N ARG A 59 7.60 13.55 -3.23
CA ARG A 59 6.92 12.26 -3.39
C ARG A 59 5.45 12.33 -2.97
N GLN A 60 5.18 13.03 -1.87
CA GLN A 60 3.81 13.27 -1.42
C GLN A 60 3.05 14.14 -2.42
N GLN A 61 3.70 15.19 -2.94
CA GLN A 61 3.08 16.06 -3.94
C GLN A 61 2.77 15.29 -5.24
N ALA A 62 3.69 14.47 -5.73
CA ALA A 62 3.50 13.72 -6.97
C ALA A 62 2.41 12.63 -6.85
N VAL A 63 2.32 11.95 -5.69
CA VAL A 63 1.28 10.92 -5.48
C VAL A 63 -0.10 11.53 -5.21
N HIS A 64 -0.18 12.80 -4.83
CA HIS A 64 -1.42 13.47 -4.39
C HIS A 64 -2.54 13.35 -5.42
N ARG A 65 -2.22 13.54 -6.72
CA ARG A 65 -3.20 13.42 -7.80
C ARG A 65 -3.76 12.00 -7.88
N LEU A 66 -2.89 10.99 -7.92
CA LEU A 66 -3.30 9.59 -7.97
C LEU A 66 -4.16 9.19 -6.76
N VAL A 67 -3.78 9.64 -5.56
CA VAL A 67 -4.58 9.38 -4.35
C VAL A 67 -5.96 10.02 -4.48
N ARG A 68 -6.03 11.29 -4.87
CA ARG A 68 -7.30 12.01 -5.05
C ARG A 68 -8.21 11.33 -6.08
N ASP A 69 -7.66 10.93 -7.21
CA ASP A 69 -8.39 10.26 -8.29
C ASP A 69 -8.97 8.92 -7.77
N VAL A 70 -8.15 8.09 -7.11
CA VAL A 70 -8.60 6.82 -6.54
C VAL A 70 -9.68 7.00 -5.46
N LEU A 71 -9.57 8.02 -4.61
CA LEU A 71 -10.57 8.31 -3.59
C LEU A 71 -11.90 8.76 -4.21
N ASN A 72 -11.84 9.66 -5.19
CA ASN A 72 -13.03 10.11 -5.94
C ASN A 72 -13.72 8.94 -6.64
N ASP A 73 -12.98 8.09 -7.35
CA ASP A 73 -13.52 6.91 -8.04
C ASP A 73 -14.15 5.90 -7.06
N SER A 74 -13.70 5.93 -5.80
CA SER A 74 -14.25 5.10 -4.72
C SER A 74 -15.44 5.76 -3.99
N GLY A 75 -15.89 6.95 -4.43
CA GLY A 75 -16.96 7.71 -3.78
C GLY A 75 -16.58 8.25 -2.39
N VAL A 76 -15.29 8.34 -2.10
CA VAL A 76 -14.74 8.83 -0.83
C VAL A 76 -14.36 10.28 -0.99
N ASP A 77 -14.73 11.14 -0.03
CA ASP A 77 -14.24 12.50 0.04
C ASP A 77 -12.69 12.50 0.22
N PRO A 78 -11.91 12.91 -0.80
CA PRO A 78 -10.47 12.87 -0.72
C PRO A 78 -9.95 13.77 0.39
N ASP A 79 -10.61 14.89 0.59
CA ASP A 79 -10.22 15.96 1.47
C ASP A 79 -10.32 15.53 2.95
N PHE A 80 -11.37 14.78 3.31
CA PHE A 80 -11.53 14.13 4.61
C PHE A 80 -10.36 13.18 4.96
N VAL A 81 -9.90 12.38 4.00
CA VAL A 81 -8.80 11.43 4.22
C VAL A 81 -7.44 12.14 4.20
N MET A 82 -7.22 13.02 3.22
CA MET A 82 -5.91 13.64 2.96
C MET A 82 -5.54 14.72 3.97
N ARG A 83 -6.53 15.35 4.63
CA ARG A 83 -6.28 16.23 5.79
C ARG A 83 -6.05 15.45 7.09
N GLY A 84 -6.21 14.13 7.08
CA GLY A 84 -6.06 13.28 8.26
C GLY A 84 -7.24 13.35 9.23
N GLU A 85 -8.42 13.75 8.75
CA GLU A 85 -9.65 13.85 9.55
C GLU A 85 -10.31 12.48 9.77
N GLY A 86 -9.97 11.49 8.92
CA GLY A 86 -10.39 10.11 9.09
C GLY A 86 -9.72 9.12 8.14
N SER A 87 -10.28 7.91 8.10
CA SER A 87 -9.86 6.82 7.22
C SER A 87 -11.00 6.43 6.28
N ALA A 88 -10.65 5.77 5.18
CA ALA A 88 -11.59 5.27 4.20
C ALA A 88 -11.36 3.79 3.92
N VAL A 89 -12.45 3.09 3.58
CA VAL A 89 -12.40 1.72 3.07
C VAL A 89 -12.39 1.81 1.55
N LEU A 90 -11.42 1.17 0.92
CA LEU A 90 -11.28 1.12 -0.53
C LEU A 90 -11.55 -0.29 -1.03
N SER A 91 -11.95 -0.41 -2.29
CA SER A 91 -11.92 -1.69 -2.98
C SER A 91 -10.50 -2.25 -3.02
N GLU A 92 -10.38 -3.57 -3.17
CA GLU A 92 -9.08 -4.22 -3.30
C GLU A 92 -8.28 -3.65 -4.47
N SER A 93 -8.93 -3.42 -5.61
CA SER A 93 -8.30 -2.85 -6.81
C SER A 93 -7.70 -1.46 -6.57
N SER A 94 -8.45 -0.57 -5.91
CA SER A 94 -7.98 0.76 -5.49
C SER A 94 -6.81 0.65 -4.51
N GLY A 95 -6.92 -0.23 -3.50
CA GLY A 95 -5.87 -0.45 -2.50
C GLY A 95 -4.57 -1.00 -3.11
N ILE A 96 -4.65 -1.93 -4.04
CA ILE A 96 -3.50 -2.51 -4.75
C ILE A 96 -2.79 -1.43 -5.58
N ARG A 97 -3.54 -0.62 -6.33
CA ARG A 97 -2.99 0.46 -7.15
C ARG A 97 -2.24 1.49 -6.31
N LEU A 98 -2.81 1.90 -5.17
CA LEU A 98 -2.12 2.80 -4.24
C LEU A 98 -0.90 2.13 -3.62
N THR A 99 -0.97 0.84 -3.27
CA THR A 99 0.16 0.11 -2.68
C THR A 99 1.37 0.10 -3.60
N ILE A 100 1.19 -0.25 -4.88
CA ILE A 100 2.29 -0.28 -5.84
C ILE A 100 2.86 1.12 -6.12
N ALA A 101 2.01 2.16 -6.16
CA ALA A 101 2.46 3.55 -6.32
C ALA A 101 3.35 4.00 -5.18
N PHE A 102 2.92 3.76 -3.94
CA PHE A 102 3.67 4.11 -2.75
C PHE A 102 5.03 3.38 -2.70
N LEU A 103 5.05 2.08 -3.01
CA LEU A 103 6.29 1.29 -3.04
C LEU A 103 7.26 1.77 -4.13
N ALA A 104 6.76 2.04 -5.33
CA ALA A 104 7.57 2.52 -6.45
C ALA A 104 8.20 3.89 -6.11
N MET A 105 7.40 4.83 -5.63
CA MET A 105 7.83 6.22 -5.38
C MET A 105 8.77 6.39 -4.19
N LYS A 106 8.73 5.51 -3.19
CA LYS A 106 9.47 5.63 -1.91
C LYS A 106 10.95 6.04 -2.07
N ARG A 107 11.64 5.53 -3.09
CA ARG A 107 13.09 5.78 -3.32
C ARG A 107 13.39 6.61 -4.56
N LEU A 108 12.37 7.24 -5.16
CA LEU A 108 12.57 8.18 -6.27
C LEU A 108 12.77 9.60 -5.73
N GLN A 109 13.64 10.36 -6.41
CA GLN A 109 14.00 11.74 -6.02
C GLN A 109 13.61 12.76 -7.10
N LYS A 110 13.88 12.45 -8.38
CA LYS A 110 13.52 13.34 -9.50
C LYS A 110 12.00 13.44 -9.62
N TYR A 111 11.46 14.67 -9.57
CA TYR A 111 10.01 14.92 -9.63
C TYR A 111 9.37 14.40 -10.93
N GLU A 112 10.04 14.58 -12.06
CA GLU A 112 9.58 14.06 -13.35
C GLU A 112 9.40 12.53 -13.33
N LYS A 113 10.34 11.79 -12.73
CA LYS A 113 10.22 10.34 -12.54
C LYS A 113 9.04 9.99 -11.64
N LEU A 114 8.73 10.81 -10.64
CA LEU A 114 7.59 10.59 -9.75
C LEU A 114 6.26 10.78 -10.48
N THR A 115 6.12 11.86 -11.27
CA THR A 115 4.90 12.11 -12.05
C THR A 115 4.68 11.04 -13.12
N THR A 116 5.74 10.61 -13.79
CA THR A 116 5.67 9.55 -14.81
C THR A 116 5.28 8.21 -14.20
N VAL A 117 5.78 7.90 -13.01
CA VAL A 117 5.34 6.70 -12.27
C VAL A 117 3.87 6.80 -11.86
N ALA A 118 3.41 7.95 -11.37
CA ALA A 118 1.99 8.15 -11.05
C ALA A 118 1.11 7.92 -12.29
N ASP A 119 1.44 8.58 -13.40
CA ASP A 119 0.67 8.50 -14.64
C ASP A 119 0.68 7.08 -15.23
N SER A 120 1.82 6.39 -15.19
CA SER A 120 1.93 5.02 -15.69
C SER A 120 1.08 4.06 -14.86
N ILE A 121 1.11 4.19 -13.52
CA ILE A 121 0.29 3.37 -12.63
C ILE A 121 -1.21 3.71 -12.75
N ALA A 122 -1.57 4.98 -13.00
CA ALA A 122 -2.94 5.37 -13.28
C ALA A 122 -3.50 4.71 -14.56
N ARG A 123 -2.63 4.40 -15.54
CA ARG A 123 -3.02 3.76 -16.80
C ARG A 123 -2.93 2.23 -16.80
N MET A 124 -2.31 1.63 -15.78
CA MET A 124 -2.21 0.17 -15.70
C MET A 124 -3.59 -0.50 -15.65
N SER A 125 -3.67 -1.63 -16.33
CA SER A 125 -4.76 -2.58 -16.17
C SER A 125 -4.77 -3.15 -14.75
N LEU A 126 -5.90 -3.74 -14.36
CA LEU A 126 -6.04 -4.36 -13.05
C LEU A 126 -5.10 -5.57 -12.92
N GLU A 127 -4.99 -6.36 -13.96
CA GLU A 127 -4.13 -7.55 -14.06
C GLU A 127 -2.66 -7.19 -13.84
N GLU A 128 -2.19 -6.11 -14.46
CA GLU A 128 -0.83 -5.60 -14.25
C GLU A 128 -0.62 -5.15 -12.80
N CYS A 129 -1.62 -4.50 -12.20
CA CYS A 129 -1.54 -4.05 -10.81
C CYS A 129 -1.42 -5.24 -9.85
N TYR A 130 -2.21 -6.30 -10.04
CA TYR A 130 -2.12 -7.54 -9.26
C TYR A 130 -0.77 -8.22 -9.44
N TYR A 131 -0.29 -8.35 -10.69
CA TYR A 131 1.02 -8.93 -10.98
C TYR A 131 2.13 -8.19 -10.22
N TRP A 132 2.17 -6.86 -10.32
CA TRP A 132 3.21 -6.06 -9.69
C TRP A 132 3.12 -6.06 -8.18
N HIS A 133 1.91 -6.05 -7.61
CA HIS A 133 1.72 -6.18 -6.18
C HIS A 133 2.24 -7.51 -5.64
N ALA A 134 1.91 -8.63 -6.31
CA ALA A 134 2.46 -9.95 -5.96
C ALA A 134 3.98 -9.99 -6.12
N LYS A 135 4.52 -9.47 -7.23
CA LYS A 135 5.96 -9.45 -7.51
C LYS A 135 6.75 -8.62 -6.50
N CYS A 136 6.18 -7.49 -6.03
CA CYS A 136 6.82 -6.61 -5.04
C CYS A 136 6.86 -7.20 -3.62
N ARG A 137 5.92 -8.10 -3.29
CA ARG A 137 5.82 -8.75 -1.97
C ARG A 137 6.40 -10.16 -1.94
N SER A 138 6.81 -10.70 -3.08
CA SER A 138 7.32 -12.06 -3.19
C SER A 138 8.69 -12.19 -2.51
N PRO A 139 8.84 -13.09 -1.52
CA PRO A 139 10.13 -13.33 -0.87
C PRO A 139 11.17 -13.92 -1.83
N SER A 140 10.73 -14.63 -2.88
CA SER A 140 11.62 -15.18 -3.92
C SER A 140 12.03 -14.16 -4.99
N SER A 141 11.50 -12.93 -4.94
CA SER A 141 11.82 -11.85 -5.88
C SER A 141 12.15 -10.54 -5.14
N PRO A 142 13.30 -10.47 -4.43
CA PRO A 142 13.66 -9.32 -3.59
C PRO A 142 13.79 -8.00 -4.38
N ASN A 143 13.93 -8.08 -5.70
CA ASN A 143 14.08 -6.93 -6.59
C ASN A 143 12.76 -6.45 -7.24
N GLY A 144 11.59 -6.97 -6.84
CA GLY A 144 10.30 -6.63 -7.48
C GLY A 144 10.02 -5.13 -7.54
N VAL A 145 10.21 -4.42 -6.42
CA VAL A 145 10.02 -2.94 -6.37
C VAL A 145 11.06 -2.20 -7.22
N LYS A 146 12.29 -2.73 -7.32
CA LYS A 146 13.34 -2.13 -8.18
C LYS A 146 12.99 -2.32 -9.66
N ALA A 147 12.56 -3.52 -10.05
CA ALA A 147 12.14 -3.84 -11.41
C ALA A 147 10.96 -2.96 -11.85
N LEU A 148 9.96 -2.79 -10.97
CA LEU A 148 8.84 -1.89 -11.22
C LEU A 148 9.32 -0.45 -11.47
N ARG A 149 10.21 0.08 -10.63
CA ARG A 149 10.77 1.43 -10.85
C ARG A 149 11.51 1.57 -12.18
N VAL A 150 12.31 0.57 -12.55
CA VAL A 150 13.04 0.59 -13.83
C VAL A 150 12.05 0.60 -14.99
N LEU A 151 11.06 -0.29 -14.98
CA LEU A 151 10.04 -0.33 -16.04
C LEU A 151 9.34 1.03 -16.22
N LEU A 152 8.98 1.69 -15.11
CA LEU A 152 8.15 2.89 -15.15
C LEU A 152 8.91 4.21 -15.26
N ALA A 153 10.19 4.26 -14.94
CA ALA A 153 10.92 5.53 -14.79
C ALA A 153 12.28 5.59 -15.50
N ASP A 154 12.73 4.49 -16.13
CA ASP A 154 14.05 4.43 -16.77
C ASP A 154 14.04 4.87 -18.23
N HIS A 155 12.85 5.05 -18.83
CA HIS A 155 12.72 5.65 -20.17
C HIS A 155 12.90 7.18 -20.18
N LEU A 156 13.16 7.79 -19.02
CA LEU A 156 13.48 9.21 -18.86
C LEU A 156 14.97 9.32 -18.50
N GLU A 157 15.79 9.62 -19.51
CA GLU A 157 17.23 9.92 -19.36
C GLU A 157 17.44 11.29 -18.71
#